data_AF-A0A930DY17-F1
#
_entry.id   AF-A0A930DY17-F1
#
_cell.length_a   1.000
_cell.length_b   1.000
_cell.length_c   1.000
_cell.angle_alpha   90.00
_cell.angle_beta   90.00
_cell.angle_gamma   90.00
#
_symmetry.space_group_name_H-M   'P 1'
#
loop_
_entity.id
_entity.type
_entity.pdbx_description
1 polymer ?
#
loop_
_entity_poly.entity_id
_entity_poly.type
_entity_poly.pdbx_seq_one_letter_code
_entity_poly.pdbx_strand_id
1 'polypeptide(L)'
;ALVHTTLGPKAIIPPLVIASAPYIARMVESSLKEVDSGVIEAAKSMGSNSFQIIFKVLLPEARPSLYVGAAICMTSILSYSAMAGFVGGGGLGAIALNYGYYRYQTDMMLIAVVVLVVIVQLVQEFWMRLAKYSDKRGKLN
;
A
#
# COMPACT_ATOMS: atom_id res chain seq x y z
N ALA A 1 -13.40 25.89 -3.51
CA ALA A 1 -14.44 24.98 -2.98
C ALA A 1 -13.92 23.71 -2.30
N LEU A 2 -12.70 23.22 -2.59
CA LEU A 2 -12.16 21.96 -1.99
C LEU A 2 -11.56 22.09 -0.57
N VAL A 3 -11.45 23.30 0.00
CA VAL A 3 -10.68 23.56 1.24
C VAL A 3 -11.46 24.43 2.27
N HIS A 4 -12.78 24.59 2.13
CA HIS A 4 -13.56 25.41 3.09
C HIS A 4 -13.80 24.74 4.46
N THR A 5 -13.16 23.60 4.73
CA THR A 5 -13.20 22.91 6.02
C THR A 5 -11.77 22.68 6.50
N THR A 6 -11.43 23.18 7.68
CA THR A 6 -10.13 22.99 8.33
C THR A 6 -9.98 21.65 9.03
N LEU A 7 -11.09 20.90 9.19
CA LEU A 7 -11.17 19.65 9.94
C LEU A 7 -11.98 18.59 9.18
N GLY A 8 -11.71 17.33 9.51
CA GLY A 8 -12.44 16.15 9.01
C GLY A 8 -11.83 15.46 7.78
N PRO A 9 -12.38 14.31 7.37
CA PRO A 9 -11.76 13.44 6.37
C PRO A 9 -11.57 14.11 5.01
N LYS A 10 -12.51 14.98 4.63
CA LYS A 10 -12.49 15.68 3.34
C LYS A 10 -11.31 16.64 3.20
N ALA A 11 -10.82 17.20 4.30
CA ALA A 11 -9.66 18.10 4.30
C ALA A 11 -8.33 17.35 4.21
N ILE A 12 -8.26 16.13 4.77
CA ILE A 12 -7.02 15.36 4.88
C ILE A 12 -6.76 14.47 3.66
N ILE A 13 -7.80 13.99 2.97
CA ILE A 13 -7.64 13.11 1.80
C ILE A 13 -6.76 13.75 0.70
N PRO A 14 -6.96 15.00 0.24
CA PRO A 14 -6.16 15.58 -0.83
C PRO A 14 -4.64 15.63 -0.56
N PRO A 15 -4.15 16.16 0.59
CA PRO A 15 -2.71 16.15 0.86
C PRO A 15 -2.14 14.74 1.04
N LEU A 16 -2.91 13.78 1.60
CA LEU A 16 -2.47 12.39 1.70
C LEU A 16 -2.27 11.75 0.32
N VAL A 17 -3.16 12.01 -0.64
CA VAL A 17 -3.04 11.50 -2.01
C VAL A 17 -1.79 12.07 -2.69
N ILE A 18 -1.57 13.38 -2.56
CA ILE A 18 -0.40 14.07 -3.13
C ILE A 18 0.90 13.51 -2.53
N ALA A 19 0.94 13.27 -1.22
CA ALA A 19 2.10 12.69 -0.54
C ALA A 19 2.34 11.22 -0.92
N SER A 20 1.27 10.45 -1.15
CA SER A 20 1.35 9.02 -1.46
C SER A 20 1.70 8.74 -2.93
N ALA A 21 1.38 9.64 -3.85
CA ALA A 21 1.64 9.48 -5.28
C ALA A 21 3.13 9.19 -5.62
N PRO A 22 4.12 10.01 -5.22
CA PRO A 22 5.52 9.74 -5.53
C PRO A 22 6.04 8.48 -4.85
N TYR A 23 5.49 8.15 -3.67
CA TYR A 23 5.85 6.94 -2.94
C TYR A 23 5.40 5.67 -3.67
N ILE A 24 4.15 5.64 -4.15
CA ILE A 24 3.64 4.52 -4.96
C ILE A 24 4.39 4.43 -6.30
N ALA A 25 4.67 5.57 -6.95
CA ALA A 25 5.42 5.59 -8.21
C ALA A 25 6.81 4.96 -8.05
N ARG A 26 7.54 5.30 -6.98
CA ARG A 26 8.84 4.70 -6.67
C ARG A 26 8.74 3.21 -6.37
N MET A 27 7.67 2.77 -5.70
CA MET A 27 7.44 1.34 -5.45
C MET A 27 7.26 0.57 -6.77
N VAL A 28 6.41 1.08 -7.67
CA VAL A 28 6.19 0.49 -9.00
C VAL A 28 7.48 0.48 -9.81
N GLU A 29 8.25 1.57 -9.80
CA GLU A 29 9.55 1.64 -10.47
C GLU A 29 10.51 0.57 -9.94
N SER A 30 10.57 0.38 -8.62
CA SER A 30 11.41 -0.65 -7.99
C SER A 30 10.97 -2.05 -8.41
N SER A 31 9.67 -2.35 -8.43
CA SER A 31 9.14 -3.64 -8.86
C SER A 31 9.46 -3.96 -10.33
N LEU A 32 9.43 -2.95 -11.20
CA LEU A 32 9.79 -3.11 -12.62
C LEU A 32 11.29 -3.31 -12.81
N LYS A 33 12.13 -2.65 -12.00
CA LYS A 33 13.60 -2.81 -12.03
C LYS A 33 14.07 -4.17 -11.48
N GLU A 34 13.23 -4.85 -10.72
CA GLU A 34 13.52 -6.19 -10.19
C GLU A 34 13.40 -7.29 -11.29
N VAL A 35 12.78 -6.97 -12.42
CA VAL A 35 12.69 -7.87 -13.58
C VAL A 35 14.06 -7.98 -14.24
N ASP A 36 14.52 -9.23 -14.43
CA ASP A 36 15.80 -9.53 -15.06
C ASP A 36 15.89 -8.97 -16.49
N SER A 37 17.02 -8.32 -16.79
CA SER A 37 17.26 -7.70 -18.10
C SER A 37 17.27 -8.73 -19.24
N GLY A 38 17.64 -9.99 -18.96
CA GLY A 38 17.62 -11.08 -19.92
C GLY A 38 16.21 -11.42 -20.43
N VAL A 39 15.17 -11.25 -19.59
CA VAL A 39 13.77 -11.42 -20.02
C VAL A 39 13.36 -10.32 -21.03
N ILE A 40 13.87 -9.10 -20.83
CA ILE A 40 13.64 -7.96 -21.73
C ILE A 40 14.39 -8.15 -23.06
N GLU A 41 15.63 -8.64 -23.00
CA GLU A 41 16.46 -8.93 -24.19
C GLU A 41 15.90 -10.09 -25.02
N ALA A 42 15.37 -11.13 -24.38
CA ALA A 42 14.66 -12.21 -25.05
C ALA A 42 13.41 -11.71 -25.77
N ALA A 43 12.61 -10.85 -25.12
CA ALA A 43 11.42 -10.26 -25.73
C ALA A 43 11.75 -9.37 -26.95
N LYS A 44 12.84 -8.59 -26.87
CA LYS A 44 13.35 -7.79 -28.01
C LYS A 44 13.84 -8.68 -29.16
N SER A 45 14.55 -9.77 -28.85
CA SER A 45 15.04 -10.72 -29.86
C SER A 45 13.89 -11.44 -30.59
N MET A 46 12.74 -11.63 -29.93
CA MET A 46 11.52 -12.12 -30.56
C MET A 46 10.79 -11.08 -31.45
N GLY A 47 11.34 -9.88 -31.63
CA GLY A 47 10.74 -8.82 -32.44
C GLY A 47 9.57 -8.11 -31.75
N SER A 48 9.44 -8.19 -30.42
CA SER A 48 8.35 -7.55 -29.69
C SER A 48 8.49 -6.02 -29.71
N ASN A 49 7.39 -5.32 -29.98
CA ASN A 49 7.33 -3.86 -29.88
C ASN A 49 7.45 -3.42 -28.41
N SER A 50 7.99 -2.22 -28.14
CA SER A 50 8.19 -1.69 -26.79
C SER A 50 6.93 -1.73 -25.91
N PHE A 51 5.76 -1.41 -26.48
CA PHE A 51 4.48 -1.53 -25.77
C PHE A 51 4.12 -2.99 -25.42
N GLN A 52 4.45 -3.95 -26.28
CA GLN A 52 4.23 -5.36 -25.99
C GLN A 52 5.16 -5.83 -24.88
N ILE A 53 6.41 -5.37 -24.85
CA ILE A 53 7.36 -5.70 -23.78
C ILE A 53 6.82 -5.20 -22.44
N ILE A 54 6.34 -3.97 -22.35
CA ILE A 54 5.79 -3.40 -21.11
C ILE A 54 4.56 -4.19 -20.64
N PHE A 55 3.55 -4.34 -21.49
CA PHE A 55 2.26 -4.91 -21.08
C PHE A 55 2.23 -6.44 -21.02
N LYS A 56 2.99 -7.14 -21.86
CA LYS A 56 2.98 -8.61 -21.94
C LYS A 56 4.14 -9.29 -21.22
N VAL A 57 5.23 -8.59 -20.93
CA VAL A 57 6.44 -9.19 -20.33
C VAL A 57 6.75 -8.58 -18.97
N LEU A 58 7.04 -7.28 -18.91
CA LEU A 58 7.41 -6.57 -17.68
C LEU A 58 6.29 -6.62 -16.63
N LEU A 59 5.05 -6.27 -17.00
CA LEU A 59 3.92 -6.24 -16.08
C LEU A 59 3.59 -7.62 -15.49
N PRO A 60 3.51 -8.71 -16.29
CA PRO A 60 3.30 -10.06 -15.76
C PRO A 60 4.44 -10.60 -14.89
N GLU A 61 5.69 -10.31 -15.26
CA GLU A 61 6.88 -10.78 -14.54
C GLU A 61 7.06 -10.05 -13.20
N ALA A 62 6.73 -8.74 -13.14
CA ALA A 62 6.77 -7.94 -11.93
C ALA A 62 5.52 -8.11 -11.03
N ARG A 63 4.54 -8.95 -11.37
CA ARG A 63 3.30 -9.09 -10.55
C ARG A 63 3.58 -9.42 -9.09
N PRO A 64 4.41 -10.41 -8.75
CA PRO A 64 4.66 -10.77 -7.35
C PRO A 64 5.24 -9.59 -6.56
N SER A 65 6.24 -8.90 -7.11
CA SER A 65 6.85 -7.73 -6.47
C SER A 65 5.90 -6.54 -6.38
N LEU A 66 5.04 -6.34 -7.37
CA LEU A 66 3.98 -5.32 -7.33
C LEU A 66 2.95 -5.60 -6.22
N TYR A 67 2.57 -6.85 -5.98
CA TYR A 67 1.65 -7.20 -4.89
C TYR A 67 2.29 -6.97 -3.51
N VAL A 68 3.56 -7.33 -3.34
CA VAL A 68 4.32 -7.04 -2.11
C VAL A 68 4.45 -5.53 -1.90
N GLY A 69 4.80 -4.79 -2.96
CA GLY A 69 4.86 -3.33 -2.93
C GLY A 69 3.53 -2.69 -2.57
N ALA A 70 2.42 -3.19 -3.14
CA ALA A 70 1.07 -2.74 -2.81
C ALA A 70 0.72 -2.99 -1.34
N ALA A 71 1.10 -4.14 -0.77
CA ALA A 71 0.92 -4.46 0.64
C ALA A 71 1.57 -3.41 1.55
N ILE A 72 2.83 -3.09 1.25
CA ILE A 72 3.62 -2.12 2.00
C ILE A 72 2.99 -0.74 1.84
N CYS A 73 2.66 -0.33 0.60
CA CYS A 73 2.05 0.97 0.33
C CYS A 73 0.73 1.16 1.08
N MET A 74 -0.17 0.17 1.05
CA MET A 74 -1.43 0.23 1.79
C MET A 74 -1.19 0.35 3.30
N THR A 75 -0.27 -0.45 3.84
CA THR A 75 0.02 -0.43 5.29
C THR A 75 0.58 0.92 5.72
N SER A 76 1.44 1.55 4.91
CA SER A 76 1.95 2.89 5.16
C SER A 76 0.85 3.95 5.09
N ILE A 77 -0.03 3.90 4.09
CA ILE A 77 -1.16 4.84 3.98
C ILE A 77 -2.12 4.69 5.16
N LEU A 78 -2.38 3.45 5.59
CA LEU A 78 -3.21 3.17 6.76
C LEU A 78 -2.58 3.75 8.04
N SER A 79 -1.26 3.66 8.18
CA SER A 79 -0.51 4.30 9.27
C SER A 79 -0.64 5.84 9.22
N TYR A 80 -0.55 6.45 8.04
CA TYR A 80 -0.77 7.89 7.88
C TYR A 80 -2.21 8.31 8.20
N SER A 81 -3.21 7.48 7.87
CA SER A 81 -4.60 7.71 8.27
C SER A 81 -4.80 7.60 9.79
N ALA A 82 -4.05 6.73 10.47
CA ALA A 82 -4.06 6.68 11.93
C ALA A 82 -3.49 7.99 12.54
N MET A 83 -2.38 8.49 12.00
CA MET A 83 -1.82 9.79 12.41
C MET A 83 -2.76 10.96 12.13
N ALA A 84 -3.46 10.95 10.99
CA ALA A 84 -4.48 11.95 10.64
C ALA A 84 -5.62 12.06 11.66
N GLY A 85 -5.92 10.98 12.39
CA GLY A 85 -6.88 10.98 13.49
C GLY A 85 -6.51 11.96 14.61
N PHE A 86 -5.22 12.16 14.88
CA PHE A 86 -4.72 13.10 15.90
C PHE A 86 -4.89 14.56 15.49
N VAL A 87 -4.89 14.86 14.19
CA VAL A 87 -5.03 16.22 13.65
C VAL A 87 -6.49 16.56 13.35
N GLY A 88 -7.44 15.78 13.88
CA GLY A 88 -8.88 16.02 13.69
C GLY A 88 -9.39 15.71 12.28
N GLY A 89 -8.66 14.92 11.50
CA GLY A 89 -9.09 14.44 10.19
C GLY A 89 -10.02 13.23 10.22
N GLY A 90 -10.26 12.64 11.39
CA GLY A 90 -10.95 11.35 11.49
C GLY A 90 -10.06 10.18 11.06
N GLY A 91 -10.65 8.98 10.94
CA GLY A 91 -9.94 7.76 10.56
C GLY A 91 -9.69 6.81 11.75
N LEU A 92 -8.88 5.77 11.53
CA LEU A 92 -8.66 4.70 12.51
C LEU A 92 -8.06 5.23 13.82
N GLY A 93 -7.20 6.24 13.77
CA GLY A 93 -6.60 6.85 14.96
C GLY A 93 -7.60 7.69 15.78
N ALA A 94 -8.66 8.22 15.15
CA ALA A 94 -9.70 8.95 15.88
C ALA A 94 -10.50 8.01 16.82
N ILE A 95 -10.64 6.73 16.46
CA ILE A 95 -11.26 5.71 17.30
C ILE A 95 -10.37 5.47 18.53
N ALA A 96 -9.07 5.28 18.35
CA ALA A 96 -8.13 5.11 19.45
C ALA A 96 -8.08 6.33 20.40
N LEU A 97 -8.17 7.54 19.85
CA LEU A 97 -8.20 8.78 20.63
C LEU A 97 -9.48 8.94 21.44
N ASN A 98 -10.64 8.76 20.81
CA ASN A 98 -11.95 8.94 21.47
C ASN A 98 -12.24 7.88 22.53
N TYR A 99 -11.86 6.63 22.28
CA TYR A 99 -12.18 5.52 23.18
C TYR A 99 -11.07 5.21 24.20
N GLY A 100 -9.80 5.47 23.88
CA GLY A 100 -8.67 5.20 24.78
C GLY A 100 -8.14 6.45 25.48
N TYR A 101 -7.65 7.43 24.71
CA TYR A 101 -6.90 8.56 25.25
C TYR A 101 -7.76 9.52 26.07
N TYR A 102 -8.91 9.97 25.55
CA TYR A 102 -9.75 10.96 26.24
C TYR A 102 -10.42 10.44 27.52
N ARG A 103 -10.54 9.11 27.67
CA ARG A 103 -11.15 8.49 28.86
C ARG A 103 -10.13 8.11 29.93
N TYR A 104 -8.82 8.28 29.70
CA TYR A 104 -7.73 7.83 30.59
C TYR A 104 -7.86 6.36 31.04
N GLN A 105 -8.56 5.53 30.26
CA GLN A 105 -8.71 4.10 30.55
C GLN A 105 -7.66 3.32 29.75
N THR A 106 -6.54 3.02 30.40
CA THR A 106 -5.42 2.27 29.81
C THR A 106 -5.87 0.96 29.15
N ASP A 107 -6.84 0.28 29.75
CA ASP A 107 -7.40 -0.98 29.24
C ASP A 107 -8.08 -0.79 27.87
N MET A 108 -8.88 0.27 27.71
CA MET A 108 -9.54 0.59 26.44
C MET A 108 -8.54 1.05 25.38
N MET A 109 -7.49 1.76 25.77
CA MET A 109 -6.40 2.13 24.87
C MET A 109 -5.67 0.89 24.33
N LEU A 110 -5.36 -0.10 25.18
CA LEU A 110 -4.73 -1.35 24.76
C LEU A 110 -5.61 -2.13 23.79
N ILE A 111 -6.92 -2.23 24.06
CA ILE A 111 -7.87 -2.89 23.15
C ILE A 111 -7.87 -2.19 21.78
N ALA A 112 -7.92 -0.85 21.74
CA ALA A 112 -7.92 -0.11 20.49
C ALA A 112 -6.63 -0.34 19.67
N VAL A 113 -5.47 -0.41 20.32
CA VAL A 113 -4.18 -0.73 19.67
C VAL A 113 -4.21 -2.15 19.10
N VAL A 114 -4.66 -3.14 19.87
CA VAL A 114 -4.76 -4.54 19.43
C VAL A 114 -5.66 -4.65 18.20
N VAL A 115 -6.82 -3.99 18.21
CA VAL A 115 -7.75 -3.98 17.05
C VAL A 115 -7.07 -3.37 15.81
N LEU A 116 -6.35 -2.27 15.97
CA LEU A 116 -5.59 -1.63 14.88
C LEU A 116 -4.52 -2.57 14.30
N VAL A 117 -3.76 -3.25 15.16
CA VAL A 117 -2.74 -4.22 14.76
C VAL A 117 -3.38 -5.38 14.00
N VAL A 118 -4.50 -5.91 14.48
CA VAL A 118 -5.22 -7.00 13.80
C VAL A 118 -5.69 -6.57 12.41
N ILE A 119 -6.24 -5.36 12.26
CA ILE A 119 -6.66 -4.84 10.94
C ILE A 119 -5.46 -4.75 9.99
N VAL A 120 -4.34 -4.19 10.46
CA VAL A 120 -3.11 -4.08 9.65
C VAL A 120 -2.61 -5.46 9.23
N GLN A 121 -2.56 -6.42 10.15
CA GLN A 121 -2.12 -7.78 9.86
C GLN A 121 -3.03 -8.47 8.84
N LEU A 122 -4.35 -8.33 8.95
CA LEU A 122 -5.30 -8.91 7.99
C LEU A 122 -5.07 -8.35 6.58
N VAL A 123 -4.85 -7.04 6.46
CA VAL A 123 -4.56 -6.40 5.17
C VAL A 123 -3.22 -6.91 4.62
N GLN A 124 -2.15 -6.91 5.43
CA GLN A 124 -0.84 -7.40 4.99
C GLN A 124 -0.89 -8.86 4.57
N GLU A 125 -1.52 -9.73 5.37
CA GLU A 125 -1.60 -11.15 5.08
C GLU A 125 -2.40 -11.41 3.81
N PHE A 126 -3.49 -10.68 3.57
CA PHE A 126 -4.25 -10.73 2.33
C PHE A 126 -3.37 -10.44 1.11
N TRP A 127 -2.62 -9.34 1.13
CA TRP A 127 -1.73 -8.98 0.02
C TRP A 127 -0.56 -9.97 -0.16
N MET A 128 0.03 -10.42 0.95
CA MET A 128 1.12 -11.39 0.91
C MET A 128 0.65 -12.74 0.38
N ARG A 129 -0.58 -13.16 0.69
CA ARG A 129 -1.20 -14.35 0.11
C ARG A 129 -1.41 -14.17 -1.39
N LEU A 130 -1.93 -13.03 -1.84
CA LEU A 130 -2.07 -12.73 -3.28
C LEU A 130 -0.72 -12.74 -4.00
N ALA A 131 0.32 -12.17 -3.41
CA ALA A 131 1.67 -12.19 -3.95
C ALA A 131 2.17 -13.63 -4.14
N LYS A 132 1.99 -14.51 -3.14
CA LYS A 132 2.34 -15.93 -3.22
C LYS A 132 1.57 -16.68 -4.29
N TYR A 133 0.28 -16.41 -4.48
CA TYR A 133 -0.51 -17.03 -5.55
C TYR A 133 -0.08 -16.56 -6.94
N SER A 134 0.36 -15.30 -7.06
CA SER A 134 0.86 -14.76 -8.32
C SER A 134 2.29 -15.20 -8.64
N ASP A 135 3.04 -15.67 -7.65
CA ASP A 135 4.38 -16.18 -7.82
C ASP A 135 4.35 -17.57 -8.47
N LYS A 136 4.47 -17.57 -9.81
CA LYS A 136 4.63 -18.81 -10.59
C LYS A 136 6.08 -19.35 -10.55
N ARG A 137 7.05 -18.65 -9.95
CA ARG A 137 8.44 -19.13 -9.86
C ARG A 137 8.57 -20.33 -8.91
N GLY A 138 7.67 -20.47 -7.95
CA GLY A 138 7.62 -21.62 -7.04
C GLY A 138 7.07 -22.92 -7.64
N LYS A 139 6.62 -22.94 -8.90
CA LYS A 139 6.06 -24.15 -9.57
C LYS A 139 7.05 -24.87 -10.49
N LEU A 140 8.31 -24.46 -10.53
CA LEU A 140 9.35 -25.03 -11.39
C LEU A 140 10.55 -25.61 -10.61
N ASN A 141 10.39 -25.89 -9.32
CA ASN A 141 11.33 -26.70 -8.53
C ASN A 141 10.65 -27.98 -8.06
#